data_AF-A0A2E0J7P1-F1
#
_entry.id   AF-A0A2E0J7P1-F1
#
_cell.length_a   1.000
_cell.length_b   1.000
_cell.length_c   1.000
_cell.angle_alpha   90.00
_cell.angle_beta   90.00
_cell.angle_gamma   90.00
#
_symmetry.space_group_name_H-M   'P 1'
#
loop_
_entity.id
_entity.type
_entity.pdbx_description
1 polymer ?
#
loop_
_entity_poly.entity_id
_entity_poly.type
_entity_poly.pdbx_seq_one_letter_code
_entity_poly.pdbx_strand_id
1 'polypeptide(L)'
;MSAAARKDEFVNAVAEATDALRSLFAETPLQENDYLSKKTGARVFLKREDLTPVRSYKIRGAFNFFRKAMARGGQERTFVCASAGNHAQGFAYVCRHFGCKGVVFMPVTTPQQKIDKTRIFGGDFVEIRLIGDFFDDCYRAALSFAEESGGAMVPPFDHPDIIEGQATVGREIAEQIQSFDGAQMDDSLVILPVGGGGLASGVTRYLTACGEAGAFAFAEPEGAASLQQALVQDRPVRLERVDNFVDGAAVAEIGAAPFSHLKAFDAEAVHLVPENRLCATMIEMLNIEGVVLEPAGALAIDTLKDFAPQDLAGRTVIAVVSGGNFDFERLPDVKERALRFEGLKKYFIFRFPQRPGALRDFLDLLGPEDDITRFEYLKKSARNFGSVLIGIETRNHANFDVLTQRFDAAGWAYQDITNNDTIAGLII
;
A
#
# COMPACT_ATOMS: atom_id res chain seq x y z
N MET A 1 -16.30 33.24 -9.63
CA MET A 1 -16.25 32.32 -10.79
C MET A 1 -17.41 31.34 -10.73
N SER A 2 -17.99 30.96 -11.87
CA SER A 2 -19.02 29.91 -11.96
C SER A 2 -18.41 28.52 -11.67
N ALA A 3 -19.24 27.52 -11.38
CA ALA A 3 -18.78 26.14 -11.19
C ALA A 3 -18.13 25.56 -12.46
N ALA A 4 -18.65 25.89 -13.64
CA ALA A 4 -18.08 25.50 -14.94
C ALA A 4 -16.68 26.08 -15.15
N ALA A 5 -16.50 27.39 -14.91
CA ALA A 5 -15.19 28.03 -15.06
C ALA A 5 -14.10 27.43 -14.15
N ARG A 6 -14.47 26.98 -12.93
CA ARG A 6 -13.55 26.29 -12.01
C ARG A 6 -13.21 24.85 -12.45
N LYS A 7 -14.11 24.18 -13.17
CA LYS A 7 -13.83 22.86 -13.77
C LYS A 7 -12.80 23.02 -14.88
N ASP A 8 -13.05 23.95 -15.80
CA ASP A 8 -12.16 24.24 -16.93
C ASP A 8 -10.76 24.66 -16.46
N GLU A 9 -10.68 25.47 -15.41
CA GLU A 9 -9.40 25.88 -14.79
C GLU A 9 -8.60 24.67 -14.26
N PHE A 10 -9.24 23.73 -13.56
CA PHE A 10 -8.55 22.56 -13.02
C PHE A 10 -8.08 21.61 -14.11
N VAL A 11 -8.91 21.33 -15.12
CA VAL A 11 -8.56 20.46 -16.25
C VAL A 11 -7.35 21.04 -17.00
N ASN A 12 -7.34 22.35 -17.24
CA ASN A 12 -6.21 23.05 -17.86
C ASN A 12 -4.95 23.03 -16.97
N ALA A 13 -5.08 23.24 -15.67
CA ALA A 13 -3.93 23.18 -14.76
C ALA A 13 -3.32 21.76 -14.70
N VAL A 14 -4.14 20.71 -14.73
CA VAL A 14 -3.68 19.32 -14.83
C VAL A 14 -3.00 19.06 -16.18
N ALA A 15 -3.48 19.68 -17.27
CA ALA A 15 -2.81 19.64 -18.57
C ALA A 15 -1.38 20.18 -18.49
N GLU A 16 -1.24 21.42 -18.01
CA GLU A 16 0.05 22.07 -17.86
C GLU A 16 0.99 21.28 -16.94
N ALA A 17 0.47 20.72 -15.84
CA ALA A 17 1.24 19.88 -14.94
C ALA A 17 1.72 18.59 -15.63
N THR A 18 0.87 17.97 -16.46
CA THR A 18 1.19 16.75 -17.21
C THR A 18 2.26 17.00 -18.26
N ASP A 19 2.13 18.09 -19.03
CA ASP A 19 3.13 18.48 -20.03
C ASP A 19 4.47 18.80 -19.38
N ALA A 20 4.45 19.54 -18.27
CA ALA A 20 5.66 19.86 -17.53
C ALA A 20 6.34 18.61 -16.93
N LEU A 21 5.58 17.61 -16.47
CA LEU A 21 6.11 16.35 -15.94
C LEU A 21 6.95 15.56 -16.96
N ARG A 22 6.75 15.78 -18.26
CA ARG A 22 7.51 15.10 -19.32
C ARG A 22 8.99 15.47 -19.33
N SER A 23 9.39 16.56 -18.69
CA SER A 23 10.81 16.86 -18.46
C SER A 23 11.47 15.91 -17.45
N LEU A 24 10.66 15.19 -16.65
CA LEU A 24 11.11 14.35 -15.56
C LEU A 24 11.06 12.85 -15.91
N PHE A 25 9.96 12.40 -16.53
CA PHE A 25 9.79 11.04 -17.03
C PHE A 25 8.63 10.95 -18.06
N ALA A 26 8.66 9.92 -18.90
CA ALA A 26 7.57 9.61 -19.83
C ALA A 26 6.29 9.18 -19.08
N GLU A 27 5.15 9.14 -19.76
CA GLU A 27 3.93 8.59 -19.16
C GLU A 27 4.14 7.14 -18.68
N THR A 28 3.56 6.81 -17.53
CA THR A 28 3.56 5.42 -17.07
C THR A 28 2.58 4.61 -17.90
N PRO A 29 2.81 3.33 -18.15
CA PRO A 29 1.94 2.57 -19.02
C PRO A 29 0.62 2.22 -18.31
N LEU A 30 -0.48 2.26 -19.07
CA LEU A 30 -1.73 1.57 -18.77
C LEU A 30 -1.68 0.22 -19.48
N GLN A 31 -1.65 -0.88 -18.73
CA GLN A 31 -1.40 -2.21 -19.27
C GLN A 31 -2.59 -3.12 -19.01
N GLU A 32 -3.18 -3.70 -20.06
CA GLU A 32 -4.12 -4.82 -19.88
C GLU A 32 -3.38 -6.01 -19.26
N ASN A 33 -3.97 -6.61 -18.22
CA ASN A 33 -3.40 -7.72 -17.50
C ASN A 33 -4.21 -8.99 -17.78
N ASP A 34 -3.67 -9.88 -18.61
CA ASP A 34 -4.34 -11.10 -19.04
C ASP A 34 -4.69 -12.03 -17.89
N TYR A 35 -3.80 -12.14 -16.90
CA TYR A 35 -3.98 -13.02 -15.75
C TYR A 35 -5.18 -12.59 -14.90
N LEU A 36 -5.20 -11.33 -14.46
CA LEU A 36 -6.29 -10.77 -13.67
C LEU A 36 -7.60 -10.71 -14.46
N SER A 37 -7.53 -10.42 -15.76
CA SER A 37 -8.70 -10.43 -16.64
C SER A 37 -9.36 -11.81 -16.71
N LYS A 38 -8.58 -12.87 -16.92
CA LYS A 38 -9.08 -14.25 -16.89
C LYS A 38 -9.63 -14.66 -15.53
N LYS A 39 -8.97 -14.22 -14.45
CA LYS A 39 -9.36 -14.55 -13.07
C LYS A 39 -10.68 -13.90 -12.66
N THR A 40 -10.95 -12.68 -13.12
CA THR A 40 -12.13 -11.89 -12.73
C THR A 40 -13.27 -11.95 -13.75
N GLY A 41 -12.98 -12.33 -15.01
CA GLY A 41 -13.92 -12.21 -16.12
C GLY A 41 -14.10 -10.78 -16.65
N ALA A 42 -13.38 -9.81 -16.08
CA ALA A 42 -13.31 -8.42 -16.54
C ALA A 42 -12.16 -8.21 -17.53
N ARG A 43 -12.09 -7.02 -18.12
CA ARG A 43 -10.87 -6.50 -18.77
C ARG A 43 -10.14 -5.61 -17.76
N VAL A 44 -9.11 -6.17 -17.14
CA VAL A 44 -8.38 -5.51 -16.06
C VAL A 44 -7.14 -4.80 -16.60
N PHE A 45 -7.05 -3.50 -16.36
CA PHE A 45 -5.91 -2.66 -16.68
C PHE A 45 -5.18 -2.22 -15.42
N LEU A 46 -3.85 -2.22 -15.47
CA LEU A 46 -2.98 -1.72 -14.41
C LEU A 46 -2.37 -0.39 -14.84
N LYS A 47 -2.62 0.68 -14.09
CA LYS A 47 -1.88 1.95 -14.24
C LYS A 47 -0.61 1.87 -13.41
N ARG A 48 0.54 1.70 -14.07
CA ARG A 48 1.82 1.28 -13.47
C ARG A 48 2.65 2.43 -12.88
N GLU A 49 2.16 3.08 -11.83
CA GLU A 49 2.90 4.15 -11.14
C GLU A 49 4.13 3.65 -10.35
N ASP A 50 4.27 2.33 -10.20
CA ASP A 50 5.50 1.67 -9.74
C ASP A 50 6.68 1.79 -10.73
N LEU A 51 6.42 2.20 -11.98
CA LEU A 51 7.44 2.38 -13.02
C LEU A 51 7.96 3.82 -13.16
N THR A 52 7.57 4.74 -12.27
CA THR A 52 8.19 6.07 -12.22
C THR A 52 9.66 5.98 -11.76
N PRO A 53 10.50 7.02 -11.96
CA PRO A 53 11.91 7.00 -11.53
C PRO A 53 12.12 6.72 -10.03
N VAL A 54 11.13 7.05 -9.19
CA VAL A 54 11.13 6.79 -7.74
C VAL A 54 10.15 5.68 -7.35
N ARG A 55 9.66 4.92 -8.33
CA ARG A 55 8.77 3.76 -8.20
C ARG A 55 7.50 4.00 -7.38
N SER A 56 6.94 5.20 -7.48
CA SER A 56 5.63 5.53 -6.94
C SER A 56 5.06 6.82 -7.56
N TYR A 57 3.75 7.01 -7.43
CA TYR A 57 3.06 8.20 -7.95
C TYR A 57 3.47 9.52 -7.25
N LYS A 58 4.07 9.46 -6.04
CA LYS A 58 4.31 10.63 -5.18
C LYS A 58 5.14 11.73 -5.86
N ILE A 59 5.98 11.36 -6.81
CA ILE A 59 6.80 12.29 -7.61
C ILE A 59 5.96 13.32 -8.36
N ARG A 60 4.73 12.98 -8.78
CA ARG A 60 3.89 13.86 -9.60
C ARG A 60 3.42 15.08 -8.82
N GLY A 61 2.80 14.85 -7.66
CA GLY A 61 2.40 15.92 -6.74
C GLY A 61 3.59 16.75 -6.28
N ALA A 62 4.69 16.11 -5.86
CA ALA A 62 5.90 16.81 -5.44
C ALA A 62 6.42 17.72 -6.56
N PHE A 63 6.57 17.22 -7.78
CA PHE A 63 7.00 18.01 -8.92
C PHE A 63 6.09 19.21 -9.18
N ASN A 64 4.77 19.03 -9.19
CA ASN A 64 3.85 20.14 -9.46
C ASN A 64 3.89 21.21 -8.36
N PHE A 65 3.99 20.80 -7.09
CA PHE A 65 4.18 21.72 -5.99
C PHE A 65 5.46 22.55 -6.16
N PHE A 66 6.59 21.91 -6.45
CA PHE A 66 7.86 22.61 -6.65
C PHE A 66 7.80 23.56 -7.85
N ARG A 67 7.31 23.10 -9.01
CA ARG A 67 7.15 23.92 -10.21
C ARG A 67 6.38 25.21 -9.92
N LYS A 68 5.26 25.12 -9.21
CA LYS A 68 4.45 26.29 -8.83
C LYS A 68 5.12 27.14 -7.77
N ALA A 69 5.78 26.53 -6.79
CA ALA A 69 6.56 27.27 -5.79
C ALA A 69 7.70 28.07 -6.47
N MET A 70 8.39 27.48 -7.45
CA MET A 70 9.42 28.16 -8.26
C MET A 70 8.84 29.34 -9.03
N ALA A 71 7.71 29.14 -9.72
CA ALA A 71 7.04 30.20 -10.46
C ALA A 71 6.61 31.39 -9.56
N ARG A 72 6.37 31.14 -8.27
CA ARG A 72 6.06 32.16 -7.25
C ARG A 72 7.32 32.80 -6.62
N GLY A 73 8.51 32.59 -7.21
CA GLY A 73 9.79 33.13 -6.72
C GLY A 73 10.47 32.28 -5.65
N GLY A 74 10.11 30.99 -5.54
CA GLY A 74 10.65 30.08 -4.52
C GLY A 74 12.07 29.55 -4.77
N GLN A 75 12.80 30.06 -5.76
CA GLN A 75 14.04 29.45 -6.25
C GLN A 75 15.18 29.42 -5.22
N GLU A 76 15.20 30.38 -4.30
CA GLU A 76 16.17 30.43 -3.19
C GLU A 76 15.65 29.76 -1.91
N ARG A 77 14.43 29.21 -1.91
CA ARG A 77 13.83 28.61 -0.71
C ARG A 77 14.39 27.21 -0.46
N THR A 78 14.61 26.92 0.82
CA THR A 78 14.81 25.55 1.30
C THR A 78 13.45 24.85 1.35
N PHE A 79 13.34 23.69 0.75
CA PHE A 79 12.15 22.85 0.86
C PHE A 79 12.32 21.87 2.02
N VAL A 80 11.22 21.52 2.67
CA VAL A 80 11.25 20.67 3.86
C VAL A 80 10.15 19.62 3.77
N CYS A 81 10.45 18.37 4.10
CA CYS A 81 9.42 17.35 4.29
C CYS A 81 9.75 16.44 5.48
N ALA A 82 8.72 15.81 6.05
CA ALA A 82 8.86 14.72 7.00
C ALA A 82 8.29 13.44 6.39
N SER A 83 9.16 12.49 6.06
CA SER A 83 8.80 11.17 5.53
C SER A 83 10.06 10.32 5.42
N ALA A 84 9.93 9.01 5.59
CA ALA A 84 10.97 8.04 5.30
C ALA A 84 10.61 7.12 4.10
N GLY A 85 9.54 7.45 3.36
CA GLY A 85 8.96 6.59 2.33
C GLY A 85 8.90 7.24 0.94
N ASN A 86 7.86 6.88 0.19
CA ASN A 86 7.66 7.33 -1.20
C ASN A 86 7.64 8.85 -1.37
N HIS A 87 7.08 9.59 -0.40
CA HIS A 87 7.08 11.05 -0.44
C HIS A 87 8.50 11.63 -0.34
N ALA A 88 9.33 11.13 0.57
CA ALA A 88 10.72 11.57 0.70
C ALA A 88 11.54 11.29 -0.56
N GLN A 89 11.33 10.13 -1.19
CA GLN A 89 12.03 9.77 -2.43
C GLN A 89 11.62 10.69 -3.59
N GLY A 90 10.31 10.92 -3.77
CA GLY A 90 9.79 11.88 -4.76
C GLY A 90 10.28 13.30 -4.51
N PHE A 91 10.22 13.77 -3.26
CA PHE A 91 10.76 15.05 -2.83
C PHE A 91 12.25 15.19 -3.17
N ALA A 92 13.05 14.21 -2.81
CA ALA A 92 14.50 14.25 -3.01
C ALA A 92 14.87 14.28 -4.49
N TYR A 93 14.20 13.46 -5.31
CA TYR A 93 14.37 13.46 -6.76
C TYR A 93 14.04 14.82 -7.37
N VAL A 94 12.94 15.45 -6.91
CA VAL A 94 12.48 16.75 -7.40
C VAL A 94 13.41 17.88 -6.96
N CYS A 95 13.95 17.85 -5.73
CA CYS A 95 14.99 18.79 -5.29
C CYS A 95 16.19 18.78 -6.23
N ARG A 96 16.68 17.58 -6.58
CA ARG A 96 17.78 17.41 -7.53
C ARG A 96 17.44 17.92 -8.93
N HIS A 97 16.22 17.65 -9.41
CA HIS A 97 15.78 18.11 -10.74
C HIS A 97 15.77 19.64 -10.85
N PHE A 98 15.24 20.34 -9.84
CA PHE A 98 15.18 21.81 -9.84
C PHE A 98 16.45 22.49 -9.33
N GLY A 99 17.42 21.72 -8.83
CA GLY A 99 18.64 22.25 -8.24
C GLY A 99 18.43 23.01 -6.94
N CYS A 100 17.39 22.70 -6.18
CA CYS A 100 17.04 23.40 -4.94
C CYS A 100 17.38 22.57 -3.69
N LYS A 101 17.61 23.26 -2.57
CA LYS A 101 17.96 22.63 -1.30
C LYS A 101 16.71 22.02 -0.66
N GLY A 102 16.81 20.76 -0.28
CA GLY A 102 15.79 20.03 0.47
C GLY A 102 16.29 19.54 1.82
N VAL A 103 15.43 19.53 2.83
CA VAL A 103 15.70 18.90 4.13
C VAL A 103 14.61 17.87 4.40
N VAL A 104 15.03 16.62 4.65
CA VAL A 104 14.14 15.49 4.90
C VAL A 104 14.29 15.04 6.34
N PHE A 105 13.19 15.13 7.10
CA PHE A 105 13.12 14.66 8.47
C PHE A 105 12.61 13.21 8.52
N MET A 106 13.34 12.34 9.20
CA MET A 106 13.02 10.93 9.37
C MET A 106 13.21 10.50 10.83
N PRO A 107 12.49 9.48 11.33
CA PRO A 107 12.74 8.94 12.66
C PRO A 107 14.14 8.36 12.78
N VAL A 108 14.73 8.38 13.98
CA VAL A 108 16.02 7.72 14.25
C VAL A 108 15.96 6.20 14.06
N THR A 109 14.77 5.64 14.17
CA THR A 109 14.45 4.22 13.97
C THR A 109 14.30 3.84 12.49
N THR A 110 14.47 4.79 11.55
CA THR A 110 14.33 4.52 10.12
C THR A 110 15.39 3.53 9.62
N PRO A 111 15.01 2.44 8.94
CA PRO A 111 15.96 1.51 8.36
C PRO A 111 16.96 2.18 7.41
N GLN A 112 18.23 1.79 7.49
CA GLN A 112 19.32 2.41 6.73
C GLN A 112 19.06 2.39 5.21
N GLN A 113 18.44 1.32 4.69
CA GLN A 113 18.09 1.21 3.28
C GLN A 113 17.16 2.34 2.79
N LYS A 114 16.17 2.75 3.61
CA LYS A 114 15.24 3.85 3.28
C LYS A 114 15.95 5.20 3.26
N ILE A 115 16.89 5.40 4.18
CA ILE A 115 17.76 6.59 4.26
C ILE A 115 18.64 6.68 3.01
N ASP A 116 19.36 5.60 2.70
CA ASP A 116 20.29 5.56 1.58
C ASP A 116 19.58 5.74 0.24
N LYS A 117 18.41 5.14 0.07
CA LYS A 117 17.59 5.33 -1.14
C LYS A 117 17.16 6.79 -1.34
N THR A 118 16.73 7.46 -0.27
CA THR A 118 16.39 8.89 -0.33
C THR A 118 17.62 9.74 -0.66
N ARG A 119 18.77 9.42 -0.06
CA ARG A 119 20.04 10.10 -0.34
C ARG A 119 20.48 9.92 -1.79
N ILE A 120 20.32 8.73 -2.37
CA ILE A 120 20.66 8.45 -3.77
C ILE A 120 19.81 9.30 -4.73
N PHE A 121 18.51 9.43 -4.46
CA PHE A 121 17.63 10.23 -5.32
C PHE A 121 17.95 11.72 -5.26
N GLY A 122 18.22 12.26 -4.06
CA GLY A 122 18.51 13.68 -3.88
C GLY A 122 19.96 14.11 -4.13
N GLY A 123 20.94 13.22 -3.96
CA GLY A 123 22.35 13.58 -4.03
C GLY A 123 22.71 14.72 -3.08
N ASP A 124 23.52 15.67 -3.55
CA ASP A 124 23.96 16.84 -2.76
C ASP A 124 22.86 17.87 -2.51
N PHE A 125 21.67 17.69 -3.10
CA PHE A 125 20.55 18.62 -2.97
C PHE A 125 19.70 18.37 -1.73
N VAL A 126 19.89 17.24 -1.04
CA VAL A 126 19.11 16.89 0.15
C VAL A 126 19.97 16.66 1.39
N GLU A 127 19.55 17.25 2.50
CA GLU A 127 20.03 16.93 3.83
C GLU A 127 19.00 16.03 4.53
N ILE A 128 19.44 14.90 5.08
CA ILE A 128 18.57 14.01 5.88
C ILE A 128 18.87 14.23 7.36
N ARG A 129 17.83 14.55 8.15
CA ARG A 129 17.91 14.74 9.59
C ARG A 129 17.11 13.65 10.31
N LEU A 130 17.81 12.87 11.13
CA LEU A 130 17.19 11.83 11.95
C LEU A 130 16.79 12.42 13.31
N ILE A 131 15.49 12.55 13.58
CA ILE A 131 14.97 13.20 14.80
C ILE A 131 13.77 12.44 15.34
N GLY A 132 13.80 12.14 16.64
CA GLY A 132 12.67 11.50 17.33
C GLY A 132 12.48 10.03 16.97
N ASP A 133 11.64 9.36 17.76
CA ASP A 133 11.40 7.91 17.62
C ASP A 133 10.20 7.62 16.72
N PHE A 134 9.29 8.59 16.58
CA PHE A 134 8.02 8.46 15.86
C PHE A 134 7.86 9.53 14.78
N PHE A 135 6.93 9.27 13.83
CA PHE A 135 6.62 10.18 12.73
C PHE A 135 6.16 11.57 13.22
N ASP A 136 5.32 11.62 14.26
CA ASP A 136 4.80 12.89 14.81
C ASP A 136 5.92 13.79 15.37
N ASP A 137 7.01 13.21 15.88
CA ASP A 137 8.18 13.98 16.34
C ASP A 137 8.92 14.60 15.16
N CYS A 138 9.13 13.82 14.10
CA CYS A 138 9.75 14.28 12.85
C CYS A 138 8.95 15.39 12.19
N TYR A 139 7.62 15.22 12.14
CA TYR A 139 6.72 16.18 11.53
C TYR A 139 6.76 17.53 12.26
N ARG A 140 6.70 17.51 13.60
CA ARG A 140 6.86 18.73 14.41
C ARG A 140 8.23 19.40 14.19
N ALA A 141 9.31 18.63 14.18
CA ALA A 141 10.65 19.16 13.93
C ALA A 141 10.80 19.78 12.54
N ALA A 142 10.19 19.16 11.52
CA ALA A 142 10.16 19.68 10.16
C ALA A 142 9.38 21.01 10.06
N LEU A 143 8.23 21.11 10.74
CA LEU A 143 7.44 22.34 10.81
C LEU A 143 8.25 23.48 11.45
N SER A 144 8.82 23.24 12.64
CA SER A 144 9.65 24.24 13.33
C SER A 144 10.84 24.68 12.50
N PHE A 145 11.53 23.74 11.84
CA PHE A 145 12.65 24.10 10.96
C PHE A 145 12.22 24.92 9.74
N ALA A 146 11.07 24.60 9.14
CA ALA A 146 10.55 25.38 8.02
C ALA A 146 10.20 26.81 8.45
N GLU A 147 9.60 26.99 9.62
CA GLU A 147 9.32 28.32 10.18
C GLU A 147 10.60 29.11 10.47
N GLU A 148 11.58 28.50 11.14
CA GLU A 148 12.86 29.14 11.51
C GLU A 148 13.73 29.50 10.30
N SER A 149 13.76 28.64 9.27
CA SER A 149 14.59 28.84 8.08
C SER A 149 13.91 29.63 6.96
N GLY A 150 12.63 29.97 7.10
CA GLY A 150 11.80 30.50 6.01
C GLY A 150 11.59 29.48 4.88
N GLY A 151 11.73 28.20 5.19
CA GLY A 151 11.57 27.09 4.25
C GLY A 151 10.11 26.80 3.90
N ALA A 152 9.90 26.09 2.80
CA ALA A 152 8.58 25.66 2.35
C ALA A 152 8.34 24.19 2.71
N MET A 153 7.34 23.94 3.56
CA MET A 153 6.88 22.57 3.82
C MET A 153 6.19 21.99 2.58
N VAL A 154 6.64 20.80 2.18
CA VAL A 154 6.07 20.04 1.08
C VAL A 154 5.23 18.91 1.67
N PRO A 155 3.89 19.05 1.67
CA PRO A 155 3.01 18.07 2.28
C PRO A 155 2.92 16.79 1.42
N PRO A 156 2.71 15.62 2.05
CA PRO A 156 2.62 14.34 1.34
C PRO A 156 1.33 14.12 0.57
N PHE A 157 0.26 14.87 0.87
CA PHE A 157 -1.05 14.75 0.23
C PHE A 157 -1.95 15.99 0.38
N ASP A 158 -2.01 16.62 1.57
CA ASP A 158 -3.05 17.62 1.88
C ASP A 158 -2.71 19.02 1.37
N HIS A 159 -2.67 19.17 0.05
CA HIS A 159 -2.42 20.47 -0.60
C HIS A 159 -2.96 20.51 -2.03
N PRO A 160 -3.58 21.62 -2.48
CA PRO A 160 -4.15 21.73 -3.83
C PRO A 160 -3.15 21.43 -4.95
N ASP A 161 -1.93 21.98 -4.87
CA ASP A 161 -0.88 21.76 -5.88
C ASP A 161 -0.38 20.29 -5.90
N ILE A 162 -0.43 19.58 -4.75
CA ILE A 162 -0.11 18.15 -4.69
C ILE A 162 -1.22 17.35 -5.37
N ILE A 163 -2.49 17.60 -5.02
CA ILE A 163 -3.68 16.94 -5.60
C ILE A 163 -3.71 17.13 -7.12
N GLU A 164 -3.45 18.35 -7.61
CA GLU A 164 -3.35 18.64 -9.05
C GLU A 164 -2.24 17.83 -9.73
N GLY A 165 -1.07 17.70 -9.10
CA GLY A 165 -0.01 16.85 -9.64
C GLY A 165 -0.42 15.37 -9.67
N GLN A 166 -1.09 14.87 -8.63
CA GLN A 166 -1.57 13.48 -8.63
C GLN A 166 -2.69 13.25 -9.66
N ALA A 167 -3.51 14.26 -9.95
CA ALA A 167 -4.57 14.18 -10.96
C ALA A 167 -4.04 13.92 -12.39
N THR A 168 -2.76 14.17 -12.66
CA THR A 168 -2.11 13.81 -13.93
C THR A 168 -2.14 12.30 -14.21
N VAL A 169 -2.25 11.46 -13.17
CA VAL A 169 -2.51 10.02 -13.32
C VAL A 169 -3.85 9.79 -14.00
N GLY A 170 -4.90 10.51 -13.58
CA GLY A 170 -6.25 10.41 -14.16
C GLY A 170 -6.29 10.87 -15.61
N ARG A 171 -5.54 11.93 -15.94
CA ARG A 171 -5.36 12.38 -17.32
C ARG A 171 -4.74 11.31 -18.20
N GLU A 172 -3.60 10.75 -17.78
CA GLU A 172 -2.94 9.71 -18.57
C GLU A 172 -3.83 8.48 -18.72
N ILE A 173 -4.60 8.09 -17.69
CA ILE A 173 -5.57 6.99 -17.80
C ILE A 173 -6.61 7.29 -18.89
N ALA A 174 -7.23 8.48 -18.86
CA ALA A 174 -8.25 8.87 -19.83
C ALA A 174 -7.73 8.94 -21.27
N GLU A 175 -6.50 9.42 -21.47
CA GLU A 175 -5.86 9.46 -22.79
C GLU A 175 -5.48 8.04 -23.27
N GLN A 176 -4.88 7.22 -22.40
CA GLN A 176 -4.37 5.89 -22.77
C GLN A 176 -5.48 4.87 -22.99
N ILE A 177 -6.59 4.92 -22.25
CA ILE A 177 -7.67 3.93 -22.38
C ILE A 177 -8.30 3.97 -23.78
N GLN A 178 -8.34 5.14 -24.42
CA GLN A 178 -8.87 5.34 -25.77
C GLN A 178 -8.07 4.58 -26.85
N SER A 179 -6.84 4.16 -26.54
CA SER A 179 -6.01 3.35 -27.44
C SER A 179 -6.41 1.87 -27.48
N PHE A 180 -7.28 1.43 -26.55
CA PHE A 180 -7.75 0.05 -26.46
C PHE A 180 -9.15 -0.09 -27.04
N ASP A 181 -9.29 -0.92 -28.06
CA ASP A 181 -10.59 -1.17 -28.70
C ASP A 181 -11.61 -1.72 -27.70
N GLY A 182 -12.85 -1.21 -27.76
CA GLY A 182 -13.95 -1.58 -26.87
C GLY A 182 -13.76 -1.23 -25.40
N ALA A 183 -12.79 -0.39 -25.03
CA ALA A 183 -12.66 0.14 -23.68
C ALA A 183 -13.00 1.64 -23.66
N GLN A 184 -13.98 2.03 -22.83
CA GLN A 184 -14.39 3.42 -22.67
C GLN A 184 -14.28 3.84 -21.21
N MET A 185 -13.85 5.08 -20.98
CA MET A 185 -13.55 5.59 -19.65
C MET A 185 -14.81 5.77 -18.79
N ASP A 186 -15.90 6.24 -19.40
CA ASP A 186 -17.20 6.50 -18.77
C ASP A 186 -17.95 5.23 -18.33
N ASP A 187 -17.60 4.07 -18.90
CA ASP A 187 -18.12 2.76 -18.49
C ASP A 187 -17.14 1.94 -17.63
N SER A 188 -15.99 2.52 -17.27
CA SER A 188 -14.95 1.82 -16.50
C SER A 188 -15.15 1.91 -14.98
N LEU A 189 -14.71 0.88 -14.27
CA LEU A 189 -14.50 0.92 -12.82
C LEU A 189 -13.05 1.27 -12.51
N VAL A 190 -12.80 2.40 -11.84
CA VAL A 190 -11.45 2.83 -11.43
C VAL A 190 -11.25 2.56 -9.95
N ILE A 191 -10.27 1.73 -9.61
CA ILE A 191 -9.92 1.36 -8.23
C ILE A 191 -8.67 2.14 -7.80
N LEU A 192 -8.82 2.93 -6.73
CA LEU A 192 -7.81 3.88 -6.25
C LEU A 192 -7.40 3.54 -4.81
N PRO A 193 -6.10 3.35 -4.53
CA PRO A 193 -5.64 3.20 -3.16
C PRO A 193 -5.75 4.54 -2.42
N VAL A 194 -6.14 4.47 -1.15
CA VAL A 194 -6.35 5.62 -0.29
C VAL A 194 -5.51 5.49 0.99
N GLY A 195 -4.66 6.50 1.20
CA GLY A 195 -4.14 6.86 2.51
C GLY A 195 -4.67 8.24 2.85
N GLY A 196 -3.83 9.27 2.79
CA GLY A 196 -4.27 10.67 2.98
C GLY A 196 -5.16 11.25 1.86
N GLY A 197 -5.60 10.45 0.89
CA GLY A 197 -6.57 10.84 -0.16
C GLY A 197 -6.06 11.65 -1.36
N GLY A 198 -4.80 12.12 -1.35
CA GLY A 198 -4.29 13.02 -2.41
C GLY A 198 -4.38 12.45 -3.84
N LEU A 199 -4.07 11.17 -4.04
CA LEU A 199 -4.21 10.49 -5.33
C LEU A 199 -5.68 10.34 -5.73
N ALA A 200 -6.47 9.72 -4.85
CA ALA A 200 -7.88 9.43 -5.12
C ALA A 200 -8.68 10.70 -5.42
N SER A 201 -8.53 11.74 -4.60
CA SER A 201 -9.18 13.05 -4.82
C SER A 201 -8.76 13.71 -6.14
N GLY A 202 -7.48 13.63 -6.51
CA GLY A 202 -6.98 14.21 -7.75
C GLY A 202 -7.56 13.51 -8.99
N VAL A 203 -7.46 12.18 -9.02
CA VAL A 203 -7.94 11.35 -10.14
C VAL A 203 -9.46 11.46 -10.31
N THR A 204 -10.23 11.27 -9.23
CA THR A 204 -11.70 11.35 -9.29
C THR A 204 -12.17 12.74 -9.71
N ARG A 205 -11.56 13.82 -9.17
CA ARG A 205 -11.89 15.19 -9.55
C ARG A 205 -11.63 15.46 -11.02
N TYR A 206 -10.51 14.99 -11.57
CA TYR A 206 -10.17 15.21 -12.97
C TYR A 206 -11.15 14.51 -13.91
N LEU A 207 -11.35 13.20 -13.73
CA LEU A 207 -12.23 12.39 -14.57
C LEU A 207 -13.69 12.91 -14.54
N THR A 208 -14.16 13.31 -13.34
CA THR A 208 -15.49 13.92 -13.19
C THR A 208 -15.59 15.29 -13.87
N ALA A 209 -14.51 16.07 -13.88
CA ALA A 209 -14.48 17.37 -14.53
C ALA A 209 -14.49 17.26 -16.06
N CYS A 210 -13.85 16.23 -16.63
CA CYS A 210 -13.85 15.93 -18.07
C CYS A 210 -15.17 15.31 -18.57
N GLY A 211 -16.05 14.84 -17.66
CA GLY A 211 -17.23 14.08 -18.04
C GLY A 211 -16.93 12.64 -18.44
N GLU A 212 -15.75 12.14 -18.08
CA GLU A 212 -15.26 10.78 -18.36
C GLU A 212 -15.28 9.92 -17.09
N ALA A 213 -16.12 10.26 -16.12
CA ALA A 213 -16.23 9.51 -14.88
C ALA A 213 -17.14 8.29 -15.07
N GLY A 214 -16.53 7.11 -15.01
CA GLY A 214 -17.26 5.87 -14.74
C GLY A 214 -17.49 5.67 -13.24
N ALA A 215 -17.38 4.42 -12.78
CA ALA A 215 -17.50 4.08 -11.37
C ALA A 215 -16.14 4.19 -10.65
N PHE A 216 -16.18 4.51 -9.35
CA PHE A 216 -14.99 4.54 -8.50
C PHE A 216 -15.13 3.56 -7.34
N ALA A 217 -14.03 2.89 -7.02
CA ALA A 217 -13.86 2.15 -5.77
C ALA A 217 -12.56 2.62 -5.10
N PHE A 218 -12.59 2.71 -3.78
CA PHE A 218 -11.46 3.14 -2.96
C PHE A 218 -10.95 1.98 -2.12
N ALA A 219 -9.64 1.82 -2.05
CA ALA A 219 -9.02 0.74 -1.30
C ALA A 219 -8.24 1.31 -0.11
N GLU A 220 -8.67 1.01 1.11
CA GLU A 220 -7.94 1.31 2.35
C GLU A 220 -7.48 0.00 3.01
N PRO A 221 -6.34 -0.02 3.70
CA PRO A 221 -6.04 -1.14 4.60
C PRO A 221 -7.07 -1.18 5.74
N GLU A 222 -7.49 -2.38 6.14
CA GLU A 222 -8.47 -2.57 7.21
C GLU A 222 -8.03 -1.90 8.52
N GLY A 223 -6.73 -1.97 8.84
CA GLY A 223 -6.13 -1.33 10.01
C GLY A 223 -5.94 0.20 9.91
N ALA A 224 -6.30 0.85 8.79
CA ALA A 224 -6.21 2.31 8.63
C ALA A 224 -7.33 2.89 7.73
N ALA A 225 -8.59 2.61 8.08
CA ALA A 225 -9.81 3.02 7.37
C ALA A 225 -10.17 4.53 7.50
N SER A 226 -9.24 5.43 7.17
CA SER A 226 -9.37 6.87 7.42
C SER A 226 -10.47 7.58 6.61
N LEU A 227 -10.62 7.24 5.32
CA LEU A 227 -11.64 7.78 4.43
C LEU A 227 -13.00 7.20 4.80
N GLN A 228 -13.10 5.88 4.96
CA GLN A 228 -14.37 5.25 5.29
C GLN A 228 -14.97 5.85 6.57
N GLN A 229 -14.17 5.98 7.64
CA GLN A 229 -14.63 6.58 8.89
C GLN A 229 -15.00 8.05 8.72
N ALA A 230 -14.28 8.79 7.88
CA ALA A 230 -14.61 10.19 7.59
C ALA A 230 -15.91 10.33 6.79
N LEU A 231 -16.20 9.43 5.85
CA LEU A 231 -17.46 9.40 5.09
C LEU A 231 -18.65 9.05 5.99
N VAL A 232 -18.52 8.02 6.83
CA VAL A 232 -19.58 7.63 7.80
C VAL A 232 -19.92 8.77 8.75
N GLN A 233 -18.92 9.57 9.17
CA GLN A 233 -19.12 10.68 10.10
C GLN A 233 -19.32 12.04 9.43
N ASP A 234 -19.31 12.11 8.09
CA ASP A 234 -19.39 13.33 7.28
C ASP A 234 -18.35 14.43 7.66
N ARG A 235 -17.18 14.02 8.15
CA ARG A 235 -16.06 14.91 8.52
C ARG A 235 -14.76 14.12 8.69
N PRO A 236 -13.57 14.74 8.51
CA PRO A 236 -12.31 14.10 8.89
C PRO A 236 -12.29 13.74 10.38
N VAL A 237 -11.84 12.52 10.68
CA VAL A 237 -11.74 11.98 12.04
C VAL A 237 -10.41 11.26 12.19
N ARG A 238 -9.74 11.50 13.32
CA ARG A 238 -8.52 10.79 13.68
C ARG A 238 -8.84 9.41 14.25
N LEU A 239 -8.30 8.36 13.64
CA LEU A 239 -8.33 7.00 14.16
C LEU A 239 -7.51 6.91 15.45
N GLU A 240 -8.01 6.17 16.44
CA GLU A 240 -7.30 5.95 17.71
C GLU A 240 -6.07 5.05 17.55
N ARG A 241 -6.14 4.10 16.62
CA ARG A 241 -5.09 3.12 16.32
C ARG A 241 -4.99 2.93 14.81
N VAL A 242 -3.76 2.71 14.35
CA VAL A 242 -3.42 2.48 12.95
C VAL A 242 -2.45 1.32 12.87
N ASP A 243 -2.74 0.32 12.04
CA ASP A 243 -1.73 -0.67 11.63
C ASP A 243 -0.79 -0.04 10.60
N ASN A 244 0.51 -0.12 10.84
CA ASN A 244 1.55 0.47 10.00
C ASN A 244 2.10 -0.50 8.94
N PHE A 245 1.54 -1.71 8.80
CA PHE A 245 2.02 -2.69 7.83
C PHE A 245 1.97 -2.16 6.38
N VAL A 246 0.88 -1.46 6.04
CA VAL A 246 0.68 -0.76 4.76
C VAL A 246 1.13 0.69 4.88
N ASP A 247 2.43 0.89 5.12
CA ASP A 247 3.05 2.19 5.44
C ASP A 247 2.72 3.34 4.47
N GLY A 248 2.52 3.05 3.17
CA GLY A 248 2.09 4.05 2.18
C GLY A 248 0.64 4.54 2.30
N ALA A 249 -0.20 3.81 3.05
CA ALA A 249 -1.63 4.08 3.25
C ALA A 249 -2.06 4.13 4.73
N ALA A 250 -1.13 3.87 5.67
CA ALA A 250 -1.35 3.94 7.11
C ALA A 250 -1.48 5.39 7.60
N VAL A 251 -2.63 6.01 7.34
CA VAL A 251 -2.92 7.41 7.68
C VAL A 251 -4.03 7.46 8.73
N ALA A 252 -3.76 8.13 9.85
CA ALA A 252 -4.72 8.20 10.96
C ALA A 252 -5.90 9.16 10.69
N GLU A 253 -5.71 10.18 9.85
CA GLU A 253 -6.73 11.17 9.53
C GLU A 253 -6.57 11.60 8.07
N ILE A 254 -7.64 11.47 7.28
CA ILE A 254 -7.62 11.90 5.88
C ILE A 254 -7.39 13.40 5.76
N GLY A 255 -6.67 13.84 4.73
CA GLY A 255 -6.43 15.27 4.48
C GLY A 255 -7.73 16.05 4.25
N ALA A 256 -7.77 17.29 4.72
CA ALA A 256 -8.98 18.12 4.62
C ALA A 256 -9.30 18.48 3.16
N ALA A 257 -8.29 18.84 2.36
CA ALA A 257 -8.50 19.16 0.94
C ALA A 257 -8.90 17.91 0.12
N PRO A 258 -8.23 16.74 0.26
CA PRO A 258 -8.71 15.50 -0.32
C PRO A 258 -10.15 15.13 0.06
N PHE A 259 -10.49 15.20 1.35
CA PHE A 259 -11.83 14.87 1.83
C PHE A 259 -12.90 15.80 1.25
N SER A 260 -12.59 17.08 1.05
CA SER A 260 -13.54 18.02 0.43
C SER A 260 -14.03 17.60 -0.96
N HIS A 261 -13.23 16.79 -1.67
CA HIS A 261 -13.57 16.19 -2.95
C HIS A 261 -14.18 14.79 -2.79
N LEU A 262 -13.66 13.98 -1.87
CA LEU A 262 -14.08 12.60 -1.68
C LEU A 262 -15.39 12.44 -0.89
N LYS A 263 -15.83 13.45 -0.14
CA LYS A 263 -17.10 13.43 0.62
C LYS A 263 -18.37 13.28 -0.23
N ALA A 264 -18.25 13.37 -1.55
CA ALA A 264 -19.36 13.16 -2.48
C ALA A 264 -19.64 11.68 -2.74
N PHE A 265 -18.75 10.78 -2.30
CA PHE A 265 -18.90 9.33 -2.44
C PHE A 265 -19.52 8.73 -1.18
N ASP A 266 -20.23 7.62 -1.36
CA ASP A 266 -20.78 6.84 -0.27
C ASP A 266 -19.68 5.99 0.40
N ALA A 267 -19.85 5.68 1.69
CA ALA A 267 -18.88 4.89 2.45
C ALA A 267 -18.72 3.46 1.89
N GLU A 268 -19.76 2.94 1.24
CA GLU A 268 -19.80 1.64 0.56
C GLU A 268 -18.88 1.58 -0.67
N ALA A 269 -18.45 2.73 -1.21
CA ALA A 269 -17.43 2.77 -2.26
C ALA A 269 -16.02 2.48 -1.72
N VAL A 270 -15.83 2.41 -0.39
CA VAL A 270 -14.55 2.14 0.26
C VAL A 270 -14.47 0.68 0.71
N HIS A 271 -13.54 -0.05 0.11
CA HIS A 271 -13.21 -1.42 0.42
C HIS A 271 -12.06 -1.47 1.42
N LEU A 272 -12.29 -2.15 2.54
CA LEU A 272 -11.28 -2.40 3.57
C LEU A 272 -10.57 -3.70 3.27
N VAL A 273 -9.28 -3.59 2.94
CA VAL A 273 -8.44 -4.70 2.54
C VAL A 273 -7.69 -5.26 3.76
N PRO A 274 -7.94 -6.53 4.15
CA PRO A 274 -7.19 -7.17 5.23
C PRO A 274 -5.71 -7.31 4.85
N GLU A 275 -4.79 -6.88 5.71
CA GLU A 275 -3.36 -6.81 5.42
C GLU A 275 -2.75 -8.18 5.13
N ASN A 276 -3.25 -9.23 5.79
CA ASN A 276 -2.77 -10.59 5.54
C ASN A 276 -3.29 -11.15 4.20
N ARG A 277 -4.48 -10.75 3.73
CA ARG A 277 -4.99 -11.07 2.39
C ARG A 277 -4.18 -10.37 1.31
N LEU A 278 -3.85 -9.11 1.56
CA LEU A 278 -3.01 -8.27 0.70
C LEU A 278 -1.63 -8.91 0.47
N CYS A 279 -1.06 -9.54 1.50
CA CYS A 279 0.20 -10.28 1.38
C CYS A 279 0.12 -11.38 0.32
N ALA A 280 -0.98 -12.13 0.25
CA ALA A 280 -1.17 -13.15 -0.77
C ALA A 280 -1.20 -12.55 -2.17
N THR A 281 -1.86 -11.40 -2.35
CA THR A 281 -1.85 -10.66 -3.63
C THR A 281 -0.44 -10.21 -4.02
N MET A 282 0.37 -9.72 -3.06
CA MET A 282 1.74 -9.33 -3.34
C MET A 282 2.59 -10.53 -3.81
N ILE A 283 2.46 -11.68 -3.15
CA ILE A 283 3.17 -12.91 -3.54
C ILE A 283 2.68 -13.42 -4.89
N GLU A 284 1.38 -13.38 -5.16
CA GLU A 284 0.77 -13.78 -6.42
C GLU A 284 1.29 -12.93 -7.59
N MET A 285 1.25 -11.61 -7.47
CA MET A 285 1.74 -10.70 -8.51
C MET A 285 3.25 -10.82 -8.73
N LEU A 286 4.03 -11.09 -7.68
CA LEU A 286 5.45 -11.37 -7.80
C LEU A 286 5.72 -12.67 -8.57
N ASN A 287 5.05 -13.77 -8.20
CA ASN A 287 5.36 -15.10 -8.72
C ASN A 287 4.78 -15.35 -10.12
N ILE A 288 3.60 -14.79 -10.43
CA ILE A 288 2.91 -15.03 -11.70
C ILE A 288 3.29 -13.96 -12.73
N GLU A 289 3.20 -12.70 -12.34
CA GLU A 289 3.36 -11.56 -13.25
C GLU A 289 4.78 -10.96 -13.23
N GLY A 290 5.61 -11.32 -12.25
CA GLY A 290 6.91 -10.69 -12.06
C GLY A 290 6.83 -9.23 -11.61
N VAL A 291 5.68 -8.80 -11.08
CA VAL A 291 5.44 -7.42 -10.64
C VAL A 291 5.74 -7.30 -9.16
N VAL A 292 6.75 -6.49 -8.81
CA VAL A 292 7.13 -6.22 -7.42
C VAL A 292 6.29 -5.08 -6.87
N LEU A 293 5.40 -5.41 -5.93
CA LEU A 293 4.51 -4.46 -5.28
C LEU A 293 4.96 -4.18 -3.85
N GLU A 294 4.87 -2.93 -3.43
CA GLU A 294 4.80 -2.61 -2.00
C GLU A 294 3.35 -2.83 -1.51
N PRO A 295 3.09 -2.93 -0.19
CA PRO A 295 1.73 -3.18 0.32
C PRO A 295 0.69 -2.20 -0.23
N ALA A 296 0.95 -0.88 -0.19
CA ALA A 296 0.01 0.12 -0.71
C ALA A 296 -0.23 -0.02 -2.22
N GLY A 297 0.79 -0.43 -2.98
CA GLY A 297 0.71 -0.69 -4.42
C GLY A 297 -0.16 -1.87 -4.80
N ALA A 298 -0.39 -2.82 -3.87
CA ALA A 298 -1.23 -3.99 -4.09
C ALA A 298 -2.70 -3.76 -3.72
N LEU A 299 -3.06 -2.69 -3.00
CA LEU A 299 -4.41 -2.44 -2.49
C LEU A 299 -5.48 -2.47 -3.59
N ALA A 300 -5.25 -1.74 -4.68
CA ALA A 300 -6.22 -1.65 -5.77
C ALA A 300 -6.42 -3.00 -6.49
N ILE A 301 -5.37 -3.83 -6.59
CA ILE A 301 -5.47 -5.16 -7.17
C ILE A 301 -6.22 -6.11 -6.22
N ASP A 302 -5.88 -6.08 -4.93
CA ASP A 302 -6.50 -6.97 -3.94
C ASP A 302 -8.00 -6.71 -3.79
N THR A 303 -8.42 -5.44 -3.94
CA THR A 303 -9.83 -5.02 -3.90
C THR A 303 -10.70 -5.69 -4.97
N LEU A 304 -10.10 -6.20 -6.07
CA LEU A 304 -10.84 -7.01 -7.05
C LEU A 304 -11.53 -8.22 -6.41
N LYS A 305 -10.99 -8.75 -5.31
CA LYS A 305 -11.53 -9.91 -4.58
C LYS A 305 -12.80 -9.59 -3.79
N ASP A 306 -13.11 -8.32 -3.57
CA ASP A 306 -14.31 -7.89 -2.83
C ASP A 306 -15.55 -7.79 -3.73
N PHE A 307 -15.37 -7.85 -5.05
CA PHE A 307 -16.48 -7.87 -6.01
C PHE A 307 -16.88 -9.30 -6.33
N ALA A 308 -18.19 -9.54 -6.47
CA ALA A 308 -18.64 -10.81 -7.00
C ALA A 308 -18.24 -10.91 -8.48
N PRO A 309 -17.92 -12.12 -9.00
CA PRO A 309 -17.54 -12.29 -10.41
C PRO A 309 -18.55 -11.70 -11.40
N GLN A 310 -19.85 -11.79 -11.11
CA GLN A 310 -20.89 -11.20 -11.97
C GLN A 310 -20.88 -9.66 -12.00
N ASP A 311 -20.33 -9.00 -10.98
CA ASP A 311 -20.27 -7.53 -10.91
C ASP A 311 -19.11 -6.99 -11.74
N LEU A 312 -18.08 -7.80 -11.97
CA LEU A 312 -16.91 -7.45 -12.78
C LEU A 312 -17.00 -7.99 -14.22
N ALA A 313 -17.70 -9.10 -14.44
CA ALA A 313 -17.74 -9.79 -15.72
C ALA A 313 -18.09 -8.85 -16.90
N GLY A 314 -17.22 -8.81 -17.91
CA GLY A 314 -17.38 -7.98 -19.11
C GLY A 314 -17.14 -6.48 -18.91
N ARG A 315 -16.85 -6.01 -17.69
CA ARG A 315 -16.51 -4.61 -17.44
C ARG A 315 -15.05 -4.32 -17.71
N THR A 316 -14.76 -3.06 -18.03
CA THR A 316 -13.39 -2.52 -17.99
C THR A 316 -13.08 -2.07 -16.55
N VAL A 317 -11.98 -2.56 -15.99
CA VAL A 317 -11.53 -2.23 -14.64
C VAL A 317 -10.12 -1.67 -14.70
N ILE A 318 -9.87 -0.54 -14.05
CA ILE A 318 -8.56 0.13 -14.02
C ILE A 318 -8.10 0.18 -12.57
N ALA A 319 -7.09 -0.61 -12.23
CA ALA A 319 -6.47 -0.61 -10.90
C ALA A 319 -5.17 0.22 -10.91
N VAL A 320 -5.07 1.20 -10.01
CA VAL A 320 -3.86 2.03 -9.91
C VAL A 320 -2.83 1.36 -9.02
N VAL A 321 -1.72 0.93 -9.64
CA VAL A 321 -0.57 0.34 -8.93
C VAL A 321 0.30 1.48 -8.40
N SER A 322 0.01 1.94 -7.18
CA SER A 322 0.54 3.21 -6.66
C SER A 322 2.06 3.23 -6.41
N GLY A 323 2.69 2.08 -6.22
CA GLY A 323 4.12 2.02 -5.98
C GLY A 323 4.68 0.61 -5.85
N GLY A 324 6.01 0.51 -5.93
CA GLY A 324 6.77 -0.74 -5.94
C GLY A 324 8.03 -0.65 -5.06
N ASN A 325 8.05 0.22 -4.05
CA ASN A 325 9.19 0.38 -3.14
C ASN A 325 9.17 -0.66 -2.01
N PHE A 326 9.14 -1.94 -2.40
CA PHE A 326 9.16 -3.06 -1.47
C PHE A 326 10.57 -3.36 -0.95
N ASP A 327 10.65 -3.66 0.34
CA ASP A 327 11.86 -4.16 0.99
C ASP A 327 11.85 -5.69 0.97
N PHE A 328 12.81 -6.28 0.25
CA PHE A 328 12.91 -7.73 0.11
C PHE A 328 13.20 -8.45 1.43
N GLU A 329 13.75 -7.76 2.44
CA GLU A 329 13.93 -8.34 3.77
C GLU A 329 12.58 -8.63 4.46
N ARG A 330 11.49 -7.97 4.02
CA ARG A 330 10.13 -8.23 4.50
C ARG A 330 9.46 -9.41 3.79
N LEU A 331 10.03 -9.96 2.72
CA LEU A 331 9.39 -11.03 1.95
C LEU A 331 9.04 -12.29 2.77
N PRO A 332 9.90 -12.75 3.72
CA PRO A 332 9.54 -13.86 4.59
C PRO A 332 8.30 -13.57 5.46
N ASP A 333 8.20 -12.37 6.04
CA ASP A 333 7.02 -11.95 6.85
C ASP A 333 5.76 -11.86 5.98
N VAL A 334 5.86 -11.29 4.77
CA VAL A 334 4.75 -11.26 3.81
C VAL A 334 4.29 -12.67 3.45
N LYS A 335 5.22 -13.59 3.16
CA LYS A 335 4.89 -14.98 2.85
C LYS A 335 4.22 -15.66 4.05
N GLU A 336 4.72 -15.45 5.25
CA GLU A 336 4.16 -16.01 6.49
C GLU A 336 2.72 -15.55 6.71
N ARG A 337 2.46 -14.24 6.61
CA ARG A 337 1.12 -13.66 6.73
C ARG A 337 0.16 -14.18 5.67
N ALA A 338 0.61 -14.30 4.42
CA ALA A 338 -0.19 -14.84 3.32
C ALA A 338 -0.62 -16.30 3.60
N LEU A 339 0.32 -17.17 3.94
CA LEU A 339 0.04 -18.58 4.19
C LEU A 339 -0.88 -18.79 5.40
N ARG A 340 -0.72 -17.98 6.47
CA ARG A 340 -1.61 -17.99 7.62
C ARG A 340 -3.04 -17.57 7.23
N PHE A 341 -3.18 -16.51 6.42
CA PHE A 341 -4.48 -16.03 5.98
C PHE A 341 -5.21 -17.02 5.09
N GLU A 342 -4.50 -17.67 4.16
CA GLU A 342 -5.06 -18.69 3.27
C GLU A 342 -5.35 -20.02 3.99
N GLY A 343 -5.02 -20.12 5.28
CA GLY A 343 -5.17 -21.35 6.06
C GLY A 343 -4.24 -22.47 5.62
N LEU A 344 -3.18 -22.14 4.87
CA LEU A 344 -2.17 -23.09 4.38
C LEU A 344 -1.05 -23.32 5.37
N LYS A 345 -0.95 -22.50 6.42
CA LYS A 345 0.05 -22.66 7.47
C LYS A 345 -0.52 -22.43 8.86
N LYS A 346 -0.22 -23.35 9.77
CA LYS A 346 -0.65 -23.30 11.17
C LYS A 346 0.49 -23.62 12.13
N TYR A 347 0.39 -23.07 13.33
CA TYR A 347 1.32 -23.30 14.42
C TYR A 347 0.60 -23.94 15.61
N PHE A 348 1.23 -24.98 16.14
CA PHE A 348 0.70 -25.76 17.25
C PHE A 348 1.73 -25.88 18.36
N ILE A 349 1.24 -25.91 19.60
CA ILE A 349 2.03 -26.36 20.75
C ILE A 349 1.51 -27.73 21.17
N PHE A 350 2.32 -28.76 20.98
CA PHE A 350 2.02 -30.13 21.39
C PHE A 350 2.68 -30.48 22.74
N ARG A 351 2.03 -31.39 23.49
CA ARG A 351 2.61 -32.04 24.66
C ARG A 351 3.06 -33.45 24.32
N PHE A 352 4.34 -33.60 24.03
CA PHE A 352 4.93 -34.88 23.64
C PHE A 352 5.19 -35.78 24.85
N PRO A 353 4.78 -37.07 24.82
CA PRO A 353 5.16 -38.02 25.86
C PRO A 353 6.66 -38.29 25.79
N GLN A 354 7.33 -38.36 26.93
CA GLN A 354 8.77 -38.67 26.99
C GLN A 354 9.02 -40.18 26.87
N ARG A 355 8.71 -40.75 25.71
CA ARG A 355 9.00 -42.14 25.37
C ARG A 355 9.67 -42.27 24.00
N PRO A 356 10.50 -43.29 23.77
CA PRO A 356 11.01 -43.61 22.44
C PRO A 356 9.87 -43.76 21.42
N GLY A 357 10.08 -43.25 20.21
CA GLY A 357 9.10 -43.36 19.11
C GLY A 357 8.03 -42.27 19.06
N ALA A 358 7.85 -41.45 20.10
CA ALA A 358 6.77 -40.44 20.13
C ALA A 358 6.78 -39.47 18.92
N LEU A 359 7.96 -39.05 18.46
CA LEU A 359 8.09 -38.22 17.26
C LEU A 359 7.72 -38.98 15.99
N ARG A 360 8.09 -40.24 15.88
CA ARG A 360 7.70 -41.07 14.75
C ARG A 360 6.18 -41.24 14.69
N ASP A 361 5.56 -41.55 15.82
CA ASP A 361 4.11 -41.69 15.93
C ASP A 361 3.38 -40.39 15.51
N PHE A 362 3.97 -39.22 15.79
CA PHE A 362 3.44 -37.93 15.32
C PHE A 362 3.62 -37.76 13.81
N LEU A 363 4.80 -38.04 13.27
CA LEU A 363 5.08 -37.92 11.84
C LEU A 363 4.19 -38.83 10.99
N ASP A 364 3.83 -40.01 11.50
CA ASP A 364 2.92 -40.94 10.84
C ASP A 364 1.47 -40.40 10.72
N LEU A 365 1.13 -39.29 11.40
CA LEU A 365 -0.18 -38.62 11.28
C LEU A 365 -0.24 -37.66 10.10
N LEU A 366 0.92 -37.16 9.63
CA LEU A 366 1.00 -36.19 8.54
C LEU A 366 0.58 -36.81 7.21
N GLY A 367 -0.09 -36.02 6.38
CA GLY A 367 -0.41 -36.37 5.01
C GLY A 367 0.77 -36.15 4.05
N PRO A 368 0.66 -36.64 2.80
CA PRO A 368 1.71 -36.48 1.79
C PRO A 368 1.91 -35.03 1.32
N GLU A 369 1.02 -34.12 1.71
CA GLU A 369 1.06 -32.69 1.37
C GLU A 369 1.39 -31.80 2.57
N ASP A 370 1.67 -32.40 3.74
CA ASP A 370 1.88 -31.67 4.98
C ASP A 370 3.38 -31.65 5.32
N ASP A 371 3.95 -30.44 5.32
CA ASP A 371 5.36 -30.20 5.59
C ASP A 371 5.54 -29.57 6.97
N ILE A 372 6.48 -30.10 7.76
CA ILE A 372 6.91 -29.44 9.00
C ILE A 372 7.86 -28.30 8.63
N THR A 373 7.39 -27.06 8.75
CA THR A 373 8.19 -25.85 8.51
C THR A 373 8.95 -25.38 9.74
N ARG A 374 8.53 -25.82 10.94
CA ARG A 374 9.19 -25.48 12.20
C ARG A 374 9.01 -26.57 13.23
N PHE A 375 10.07 -26.88 13.96
CA PHE A 375 10.03 -27.83 15.06
C PHE A 375 10.97 -27.37 16.17
N GLU A 376 10.41 -26.99 17.32
CA GLU A 376 11.20 -26.61 18.50
C GLU A 376 10.77 -27.40 19.72
N TYR A 377 11.71 -28.13 20.31
CA TYR A 377 11.47 -28.91 21.51
C TYR A 377 12.01 -28.18 22.74
N LEU A 378 11.10 -27.82 23.65
CA LEU A 378 11.44 -27.19 24.93
C LEU A 378 11.37 -28.22 26.05
N LYS A 379 12.56 -28.67 26.50
CA LYS A 379 12.69 -29.56 27.64
C LYS A 379 12.56 -28.78 28.95
N LYS A 380 11.40 -28.81 29.59
CA LYS A 380 11.25 -28.39 30.99
C LYS A 380 11.60 -29.55 31.92
N SER A 381 12.50 -29.32 32.88
CA SER A 381 12.97 -30.34 33.81
C SER A 381 11.83 -30.93 34.66
N ALA A 382 11.89 -32.25 34.87
CA ALA A 382 11.03 -33.06 35.75
C ALA A 382 9.54 -33.25 35.37
N ARG A 383 9.14 -33.13 34.10
CA ARG A 383 7.79 -33.52 33.65
C ARG A 383 7.83 -34.73 32.73
N ASN A 384 6.82 -35.60 32.81
CA ASN A 384 6.61 -36.75 31.90
C ASN A 384 6.32 -36.35 30.44
N PHE A 385 6.23 -35.05 30.17
CA PHE A 385 5.91 -34.47 28.86
C PHE A 385 6.86 -33.33 28.53
N GLY A 386 7.26 -33.21 27.26
CA GLY A 386 7.93 -32.02 26.73
C GLY A 386 6.98 -31.18 25.88
N SER A 387 7.22 -29.87 25.80
CA SER A 387 6.45 -28.98 24.94
C SER A 387 7.15 -28.85 23.59
N VAL A 388 6.44 -29.10 22.50
CA VAL A 388 6.95 -28.94 21.13
C VAL A 388 6.14 -27.86 20.43
N LEU A 389 6.82 -26.83 19.91
CA LEU A 389 6.25 -25.93 18.91
C LEU A 389 6.42 -26.55 17.53
N ILE A 390 5.33 -26.72 16.80
CA ILE A 390 5.33 -27.27 15.44
C ILE A 390 4.62 -26.28 14.52
N GLY A 391 5.31 -25.83 13.46
CA GLY A 391 4.68 -25.16 12.33
C GLY A 391 4.48 -26.17 11.21
N ILE A 392 3.25 -26.27 10.71
CA ILE A 392 2.86 -27.16 9.62
C ILE A 392 2.36 -26.30 8.47
N GLU A 393 2.87 -26.54 7.28
CA GLU A 393 2.39 -25.97 6.01
C GLU A 393 1.75 -27.09 5.19
N THR A 394 0.66 -26.78 4.49
CA THR A 394 -0.05 -27.74 3.64
C THR A 394 -0.45 -27.09 2.33
N ARG A 395 -0.68 -27.89 1.29
CA ARG A 395 -1.11 -27.40 -0.03
C ARG A 395 -2.61 -27.12 -0.12
N ASN A 396 -3.40 -27.65 0.82
CA ASN A 396 -4.85 -27.50 0.86
C ASN A 396 -5.30 -27.25 2.30
N HIS A 397 -5.93 -26.12 2.58
CA HIS A 397 -6.37 -25.75 3.92
C HIS A 397 -7.28 -26.81 4.57
N ALA A 398 -8.05 -27.55 3.78
CA ALA A 398 -8.93 -28.62 4.26
C ALA A 398 -8.15 -29.80 4.89
N ASN A 399 -6.84 -29.93 4.60
CA ASN A 399 -6.00 -30.96 5.22
C ASN A 399 -5.86 -30.73 6.74
N PHE A 400 -5.99 -29.49 7.24
CA PHE A 400 -5.94 -29.24 8.68
C PHE A 400 -7.13 -29.83 9.44
N ASP A 401 -8.31 -29.94 8.83
CA ASP A 401 -9.46 -30.59 9.46
C ASP A 401 -9.20 -32.09 9.61
N VAL A 402 -8.56 -32.70 8.61
CA VAL A 402 -8.16 -34.11 8.66
C VAL A 402 -7.04 -34.33 9.69
N LEU A 403 -6.03 -33.45 9.73
CA LEU A 403 -4.93 -33.52 10.68
C LEU A 403 -5.41 -33.38 12.12
N THR A 404 -6.26 -32.40 12.41
CA THR A 404 -6.81 -32.19 13.77
C THR A 404 -7.62 -33.40 14.24
N GLN A 405 -8.46 -33.99 13.36
CA GLN A 405 -9.16 -35.25 13.67
C GLN A 405 -8.19 -36.41 13.96
N ARG A 406 -7.08 -36.53 13.22
CA ARG A 406 -6.04 -37.53 13.47
C ARG A 406 -5.32 -37.29 14.80
N PHE A 407 -5.01 -36.04 15.12
CA PHE A 407 -4.40 -35.66 16.40
C PHE A 407 -5.31 -36.06 17.57
N ASP A 408 -6.60 -35.74 17.47
CA ASP A 408 -7.60 -36.06 18.49
C ASP A 408 -7.80 -37.58 18.65
N ALA A 409 -7.92 -38.31 17.53
CA ALA A 409 -8.09 -39.76 17.53
C ALA A 409 -6.87 -40.49 18.12
N ALA A 410 -5.66 -39.96 17.93
CA ALA A 410 -4.44 -40.49 18.52
C ALA A 410 -4.19 -40.00 19.96
N GLY A 411 -5.08 -39.16 20.51
CA GLY A 411 -5.02 -38.69 21.90
C GLY A 411 -3.93 -37.64 22.17
N TRP A 412 -3.50 -36.90 21.14
CA TRP A 412 -2.51 -35.84 21.31
C TRP A 412 -3.13 -34.63 22.00
N ALA A 413 -2.45 -34.13 23.04
CA ALA A 413 -2.80 -32.84 23.64
C ALA A 413 -2.03 -31.73 22.92
N TYR A 414 -2.76 -30.84 22.25
CA TYR A 414 -2.20 -29.71 21.52
C TYR A 414 -3.04 -28.44 21.68
N GLN A 415 -2.47 -27.32 21.26
CA GLN A 415 -3.14 -26.05 21.15
C GLN A 415 -2.75 -25.41 19.80
N ASP A 416 -3.74 -25.06 18.99
CA ASP A 416 -3.56 -24.20 17.82
C ASP A 416 -3.32 -22.76 18.31
N ILE A 417 -2.18 -22.20 17.95
CA ILE A 417 -1.74 -20.85 18.33
C ILE A 417 -1.62 -19.93 17.10
N THR A 418 -2.09 -20.36 15.94
CA THR A 418 -1.92 -19.65 14.65
C THR A 418 -2.46 -18.22 14.68
N ASN A 419 -3.57 -18.00 15.41
CA ASN A 419 -4.23 -16.69 15.52
C ASN A 419 -3.97 -16.00 16.87
N ASN A 420 -2.93 -16.43 17.61
CA ASN A 420 -2.52 -15.76 18.83
C ASN A 420 -1.36 -14.81 18.52
N ASP A 421 -1.67 -13.55 18.21
CA ASP A 421 -0.66 -12.57 17.76
C ASP A 421 0.42 -12.28 18.79
N THR A 422 0.10 -12.36 20.09
CA THR A 422 1.07 -12.18 21.17
C THR A 422 2.11 -13.29 21.18
N ILE A 423 1.66 -14.55 21.03
CA ILE A 423 2.56 -15.69 20.95
C ILE A 423 3.29 -15.64 19.60
N ALA A 424 2.57 -15.41 18.50
CA ALA A 424 3.14 -15.29 17.17
C ALA A 424 4.32 -14.31 17.16
N GLY A 425 4.16 -13.07 17.61
CA GLY A 425 5.25 -12.09 17.60
C GLY A 425 6.44 -12.41 18.54
N LEU A 426 6.31 -13.38 19.45
CA LEU A 426 7.43 -13.84 20.30
C LEU A 426 8.20 -14.98 19.67
N ILE A 427 7.49 -15.89 18.99
CA ILE A 427 8.07 -17.13 18.49
C ILE A 427 8.17 -17.15 16.97
N ILE A 428 7.12 -16.79 16.23
CA ILE A 428 7.02 -16.77 14.76
C ILE A 428 7.74 -15.54 14.22
#